data_AF-A0A5C0VDY3-F1
#
_entry.id   AF-A0A5C0VDY3-F1
#
_cell.length_a   1.000
_cell.length_b   1.000
_cell.length_c   1.000
_cell.angle_alpha   90.00
_cell.angle_beta   90.00
_cell.angle_gamma   90.00
#
_symmetry.space_group_name_H-M   'P 1'
#
loop_
_entity.id
_entity.type
_entity.pdbx_description
1 polymer ?
#
loop_
_entity_poly.entity_id
_entity_poly.type
_entity_poly.pdbx_seq_one_letter_code
_entity_poly.pdbx_strand_id
1 'polypeptide(L)'
;MKSLSLKVLITFSTTILTACYQTSSKEENKNVDITPTGTSFEKPIVKSGNYYNLNSGEKIKVIADSLTGLAVDSSSSMPVEFYLDKITQDTFYQTGLKVNHLLLKTKEGTYTFDERKVKINGEQIIIL
;
A
#
# COMPACT_ATOMS: atom_id res chain seq x y z
N MET A 1 24.35 52.78 -15.18
CA MET A 1 25.34 51.97 -15.90
C MET A 1 25.17 50.51 -15.51
N LYS A 2 24.88 49.68 -16.52
CA LYS A 2 25.06 48.21 -16.65
C LYS A 2 24.61 47.28 -15.51
N SER A 3 23.48 46.62 -15.75
CA SER A 3 23.10 45.34 -15.15
C SER A 3 24.07 44.24 -15.57
N LEU A 4 24.45 43.37 -14.63
CA LEU A 4 25.29 42.20 -14.89
C LEU A 4 24.45 40.94 -14.67
N SER A 5 23.83 40.44 -15.74
CA SER A 5 23.08 39.19 -15.73
C SER A 5 24.03 38.00 -15.84
N LEU A 6 24.28 37.32 -14.73
CA LEU A 6 25.06 36.09 -14.68
C LEU A 6 24.20 34.90 -15.15
N LYS A 7 24.42 34.44 -16.38
CA LYS A 7 23.79 33.22 -16.91
C LYS A 7 24.67 32.02 -16.57
N VAL A 8 24.31 31.28 -15.52
CA VAL A 8 24.92 29.98 -15.20
C VAL A 8 24.21 28.91 -16.03
N LEU A 9 24.94 28.32 -16.97
CA LEU A 9 24.48 27.20 -17.81
C LEU A 9 24.92 25.90 -17.13
N ILE A 10 23.98 25.15 -16.55
CA ILE A 10 24.25 23.85 -15.94
C ILE A 10 23.85 22.76 -16.94
N THR A 11 24.86 22.08 -17.50
CA THR A 11 24.68 20.94 -18.40
C THR A 11 24.52 19.67 -17.56
N PHE A 12 23.32 19.09 -17.50
CA PHE A 12 23.09 17.80 -16.87
C PHE A 12 23.46 16.67 -17.85
N SER A 13 24.53 15.94 -17.51
CA SER A 13 24.93 14.71 -18.19
C SER A 13 24.11 13.55 -17.63
N THR A 14 23.37 12.85 -18.50
CA THR A 14 22.54 11.71 -18.14
C THR A 14 23.37 10.43 -18.12
N THR A 15 23.55 9.84 -16.94
CA THR A 15 24.07 8.48 -16.79
C THR A 15 22.91 7.50 -16.79
N ILE A 16 22.82 6.67 -17.83
CA ILE A 16 21.90 5.54 -17.88
C ILE A 16 22.58 4.40 -17.12
N LEU A 17 22.04 4.02 -15.96
CA LEU A 17 22.38 2.77 -15.31
C LEU A 17 21.39 1.70 -15.77
N THR A 18 21.81 0.93 -16.77
CA THR A 18 21.18 -0.37 -17.09
C THR A 18 21.74 -1.40 -16.12
N ALA A 19 20.91 -1.92 -15.22
CA ALA A 19 21.24 -3.10 -14.42
C ALA A 19 20.41 -4.29 -14.91
N CYS A 20 21.06 -5.23 -15.59
CA CYS A 20 20.57 -6.59 -15.80
C CYS A 20 21.04 -7.46 -14.64
N TYR A 21 20.15 -8.10 -13.89
CA TYR A 21 20.49 -9.34 -13.19
C TYR A 21 19.31 -10.31 -13.21
N GLN A 22 19.44 -11.30 -14.08
CA GLN A 22 18.64 -12.51 -14.15
C GLN A 22 19.32 -13.54 -13.23
N THR A 23 18.64 -13.96 -12.17
CA THR A 23 19.02 -15.17 -11.44
C THR A 23 17.81 -16.08 -11.39
N SER A 24 17.86 -17.08 -12.28
CA SER A 24 17.06 -18.28 -12.19
C SER A 24 17.77 -19.21 -11.22
N SER A 25 17.26 -19.33 -9.99
CA SER A 25 17.58 -20.45 -9.12
C SER A 25 16.41 -21.42 -9.18
N LYS A 26 16.60 -22.50 -9.94
CA LYS A 26 15.93 -23.77 -9.68
C LYS A 26 16.46 -24.31 -8.35
N GLU A 27 15.59 -24.48 -7.38
CA GLU A 27 15.75 -25.51 -6.36
C GLU A 27 14.52 -26.42 -6.41
N GLU A 28 14.80 -27.70 -6.68
CA GLU A 28 13.87 -28.82 -6.60
C GLU A 28 13.71 -29.32 -5.17
N ASN A 29 12.57 -29.99 -4.93
CA ASN A 29 12.16 -30.81 -3.78
C ASN A 29 11.67 -30.04 -2.53
N LYS A 30 10.51 -30.35 -1.96
CA LYS A 30 9.89 -31.68 -1.77
C LYS A 30 8.35 -31.54 -1.78
N ASN A 31 7.72 -32.50 -2.45
CA ASN A 31 6.29 -32.69 -2.56
C ASN A 31 5.60 -32.73 -1.17
N VAL A 32 4.70 -31.78 -0.92
CA VAL A 32 3.57 -31.96 0.00
C VAL A 32 2.32 -31.68 -0.81
N ASP A 33 1.66 -32.76 -1.20
CA ASP A 33 0.30 -32.79 -1.73
C ASP A 33 -0.66 -32.16 -0.72
N ILE A 34 -0.95 -30.88 -0.95
CA ILE A 34 -2.23 -30.28 -0.59
C ILE A 34 -2.67 -29.68 -1.88
N THR A 35 -3.59 -30.32 -2.60
CA THR A 35 -4.30 -29.68 -3.71
C THR A 35 -4.98 -28.41 -3.16
N PRO A 36 -4.47 -27.18 -3.41
CA PRO A 36 -5.22 -26.00 -3.10
C PRO A 36 -6.10 -25.79 -4.32
N THR A 37 -7.40 -26.03 -4.19
CA THR A 37 -8.37 -25.56 -5.18
C THR A 37 -8.04 -24.10 -5.47
N GLY A 38 -7.46 -23.86 -6.65
CA GLY A 38 -6.74 -22.64 -7.01
C GLY A 38 -7.72 -21.50 -7.21
N THR A 39 -8.23 -20.95 -6.12
CA THR A 39 -8.93 -19.68 -6.14
C THR A 39 -7.86 -18.62 -6.34
N SER A 40 -7.76 -18.12 -7.58
CA SER A 40 -6.98 -16.93 -7.89
C SER A 40 -7.49 -15.79 -7.02
N PHE A 41 -6.78 -15.49 -5.93
CA PHE A 41 -7.06 -14.29 -5.13
C PHE A 41 -6.68 -13.10 -5.99
N GLU A 42 -7.68 -12.43 -6.55
CA GLU A 42 -7.48 -11.15 -7.21
C GLU A 42 -6.79 -10.21 -6.22
N LYS A 43 -5.70 -9.59 -6.66
CA LYS A 43 -4.96 -8.63 -5.83
C LYS A 43 -5.96 -7.55 -5.39
N PRO A 44 -6.05 -7.24 -4.08
CA PRO A 44 -6.92 -6.17 -3.61
C PRO A 44 -6.61 -4.85 -4.32
N ILE A 45 -7.65 -4.11 -4.66
CA ILE A 45 -7.54 -2.80 -5.30
C ILE A 45 -8.19 -1.74 -4.42
N VAL A 46 -7.54 -0.58 -4.32
CA VAL A 46 -8.11 0.60 -3.67
C VAL A 46 -9.25 1.13 -4.53
N LYS A 47 -10.43 1.24 -3.92
CA LYS A 47 -11.60 1.86 -4.55
C LYS A 47 -11.67 3.32 -4.16
N SER A 48 -11.73 4.21 -5.15
CA SER A 48 -11.89 5.64 -4.91
C SER A 48 -13.28 5.95 -4.33
N GLY A 49 -13.34 6.81 -3.32
CA GLY A 49 -14.60 7.09 -2.65
C GLY A 49 -14.46 7.96 -1.39
N ASN A 50 -15.57 8.15 -0.69
CA ASN A 50 -15.59 8.85 0.59
C ASN A 50 -15.55 7.83 1.73
N TYR A 51 -14.59 8.00 2.63
CA TYR A 51 -14.34 7.10 3.75
C TYR A 51 -14.04 7.89 5.01
N TYR A 52 -13.83 7.19 6.12
CA TYR A 52 -13.31 7.75 7.36
C TYR A 52 -11.91 7.20 7.62
N ASN A 53 -10.93 8.07 7.83
CA ASN A 53 -9.61 7.68 8.28
C ASN A 53 -9.73 7.15 9.71
N LEU A 54 -9.30 5.92 9.98
CA LEU A 54 -9.43 5.35 11.32
C LEU A 54 -8.44 5.92 12.34
N ASN A 55 -7.32 6.50 11.88
CA ASN A 55 -6.32 7.11 12.76
C ASN A 55 -6.73 8.53 13.18
N SER A 56 -7.27 9.35 12.26
CA SER A 56 -7.72 10.72 12.59
C SER A 56 -9.21 10.83 12.95
N GLY A 57 -10.03 9.87 12.52
CA GLY A 57 -11.50 9.93 12.65
C GLY A 57 -12.18 10.83 11.62
N GLU A 58 -11.42 11.50 10.76
CA GLU A 58 -11.93 12.47 9.79
C GLU A 58 -12.52 11.79 8.56
N LYS A 59 -13.51 12.46 7.94
CA LYS A 59 -14.01 12.07 6.63
C LYS A 59 -13.03 12.52 5.57
N ILE A 60 -12.60 11.58 4.72
CA ILE A 60 -11.60 11.79 3.67
C ILE A 60 -12.11 11.25 2.33
N LYS A 61 -11.50 11.71 1.23
CA LYS A 61 -11.70 11.13 -0.10
C LYS A 61 -10.48 10.31 -0.47
N VAL A 62 -10.64 8.98 -0.43
CA VAL A 62 -9.57 8.04 -0.78
C VAL A 62 -9.48 7.90 -2.29
N ILE A 63 -8.26 7.87 -2.81
CA ILE A 63 -7.90 7.46 -4.16
C ILE A 63 -6.68 6.53 -4.09
N ALA A 64 -6.45 5.75 -5.15
CA ALA A 64 -5.20 5.04 -5.31
C ALA A 64 -4.09 6.01 -5.74
N ASP A 65 -2.95 5.97 -5.06
CA ASP A 65 -1.73 6.62 -5.53
C ASP A 65 -1.28 6.00 -6.86
N SER A 66 -0.89 6.85 -7.81
CA SER A 66 -0.57 6.41 -9.17
C SER A 66 0.71 5.59 -9.30
N LEU A 67 1.64 5.75 -8.35
CA LEU A 67 2.94 5.07 -8.37
C LEU A 67 2.88 3.74 -7.63
N THR A 68 2.26 3.74 -6.44
CA THR A 68 2.28 2.61 -5.50
C THR A 68 0.98 1.82 -5.50
N GLY A 69 -0.13 2.41 -5.95
CA GLY A 69 -1.48 1.84 -5.85
C GLY A 69 -2.06 1.87 -4.43
N LEU A 70 -1.36 2.46 -3.45
CA LEU A 70 -1.81 2.55 -2.06
C LEU A 70 -2.86 3.65 -1.87
N ALA A 71 -3.70 3.49 -0.87
CA ALA A 71 -4.72 4.45 -0.50
C ALA A 71 -4.09 5.73 0.03
N VAL A 72 -4.43 6.85 -0.59
CA VAL A 72 -4.06 8.19 -0.13
C VAL A 72 -5.32 9.05 -0.01
N ASP A 73 -5.29 10.03 0.89
CA ASP A 73 -6.27 11.10 0.88
C ASP A 73 -5.99 12.05 -0.30
N SER A 74 -6.96 12.19 -1.19
CA SER A 74 -6.84 13.03 -2.39
C SER A 74 -6.57 14.51 -2.12
N SER A 75 -6.87 15.00 -0.91
CA SER A 75 -6.65 16.42 -0.57
C SER A 75 -5.20 16.71 -0.19
N SER A 76 -4.59 15.80 0.56
CA SER A 76 -3.26 15.98 1.16
C SER A 76 -2.18 15.13 0.49
N SER A 77 -2.58 14.15 -0.32
CA SER A 77 -1.72 13.08 -0.87
C SER A 77 -1.01 12.27 0.22
N MET A 78 -1.50 12.31 1.47
CA MET A 78 -0.96 11.55 2.57
C MET A 78 -1.48 10.10 2.52
N PRO A 79 -0.62 9.10 2.79
CA PRO A 79 -1.04 7.70 2.92
C PRO A 79 -2.11 7.51 4.01
N VAL A 80 -3.04 6.61 3.73
CA VAL A 80 -4.12 6.24 4.65
C VAL A 80 -4.03 4.75 4.93
N GLU A 81 -3.52 4.42 6.11
CA GLU A 81 -3.25 3.04 6.51
C GLU A 81 -4.53 2.20 6.67
N PHE A 82 -5.50 2.71 7.43
CA PHE A 82 -6.78 2.07 7.64
C PHE A 82 -7.93 3.06 7.45
N TYR A 83 -8.96 2.63 6.73
CA TYR A 83 -10.13 3.47 6.46
C TYR A 83 -11.43 2.67 6.46
N LEU A 84 -12.51 3.34 6.86
CA LEU A 84 -13.83 2.76 7.08
C LEU A 84 -14.84 3.32 6.11
N ASP A 85 -15.58 2.43 5.44
CA ASP A 85 -16.83 2.78 4.78
C ASP A 85 -17.97 2.73 5.79
N LYS A 86 -18.58 3.87 6.10
CA LYS A 86 -19.70 3.95 7.07
C LYS A 86 -21.00 3.35 6.53
N ILE A 87 -21.13 3.16 5.21
CA ILE A 87 -22.34 2.61 4.59
C ILE A 87 -22.32 1.09 4.75
N THR A 88 -21.24 0.44 4.30
CA THR A 88 -21.10 -1.03 4.36
C THR A 88 -20.57 -1.52 5.70
N GLN A 89 -20.03 -0.62 6.53
CA GLN A 89 -19.29 -0.91 7.76
C GLN A 89 -18.01 -1.73 7.54
N ASP A 90 -17.54 -1.80 6.29
CA ASP A 90 -16.29 -2.47 5.96
C ASP A 90 -15.08 -1.58 6.26
N THR A 91 -14.07 -2.19 6.87
CA THR A 91 -12.75 -1.60 7.10
C THR A 91 -11.77 -2.13 6.06
N PHE A 92 -10.94 -1.23 5.56
CA PHE A 92 -9.95 -1.51 4.53
C PHE A 92 -8.55 -1.12 5.01
N TYR A 93 -7.56 -1.90 4.60
CA TYR A 93 -6.14 -1.55 4.69
C TYR A 93 -5.72 -0.72 3.46
N GLN A 94 -4.58 -0.05 3.52
CA GLN A 94 -4.06 0.83 2.45
C GLN A 94 -3.96 0.18 1.07
N THR A 95 -3.93 -1.15 0.98
CA THR A 95 -3.95 -1.88 -0.31
C THR A 95 -5.35 -2.05 -0.91
N GLY A 96 -6.40 -1.64 -0.20
CA GLY A 96 -7.80 -1.95 -0.54
C GLY A 96 -8.27 -3.32 -0.01
N LEU A 97 -7.42 -4.06 0.70
CA LEU A 97 -7.81 -5.31 1.35
C LEU A 97 -8.86 -5.04 2.43
N LYS A 98 -9.97 -5.77 2.40
CA LYS A 98 -10.97 -5.75 3.47
C LYS A 98 -10.42 -6.49 4.70
N VAL A 99 -10.44 -5.83 5.86
CA VAL A 99 -9.78 -6.30 7.10
C VAL A 99 -10.69 -6.33 8.32
N ASN A 100 -11.98 -6.56 8.12
CA ASN A 100 -12.97 -6.64 9.20
C ASN A 100 -12.57 -7.67 10.26
N HIS A 101 -12.67 -7.30 11.54
CA HIS A 101 -12.30 -8.12 12.70
C HIS A 101 -10.82 -8.54 12.80
N LEU A 102 -9.96 -8.01 11.93
CA LEU A 102 -8.51 -8.27 11.94
C LEU A 102 -7.72 -7.18 12.66
N LEU A 103 -8.37 -6.12 13.15
CA LEU A 103 -7.71 -4.99 13.80
C LEU A 103 -7.94 -5.00 15.31
N LEU A 104 -6.94 -4.51 16.05
CA LEU A 104 -7.01 -4.15 17.45
C LEU A 104 -6.89 -2.64 17.60
N LYS A 105 -7.69 -2.07 18.49
CA LYS A 105 -7.53 -0.68 18.91
C LYS A 105 -6.49 -0.61 20.02
N THR A 106 -5.48 0.21 19.83
CA THR A 106 -4.41 0.45 20.80
C THR A 106 -4.91 1.32 21.95
N LYS A 107 -4.11 1.44 23.02
CA LYS A 107 -4.46 2.30 24.18
C LYS A 107 -4.45 3.77 23.79
N GLU A 108 -3.66 4.11 22.78
CA GLU A 108 -3.47 5.43 22.19
C GLU A 108 -4.62 5.79 21.23
N GLY A 109 -5.54 4.86 20.98
CA GLY A 109 -6.73 5.08 20.16
C GLY A 109 -6.53 4.83 18.66
N THR A 110 -5.33 4.43 18.24
CA THR A 110 -5.01 4.01 16.86
C THR A 110 -5.39 2.55 16.61
N TYR A 111 -5.31 2.10 15.36
CA TYR A 111 -5.59 0.71 14.98
C TYR A 111 -4.34 0.04 14.44
N THR A 112 -4.18 -1.24 14.77
CA THR A 112 -3.12 -2.11 14.22
C THR A 112 -3.70 -3.49 13.93
N PHE A 113 -3.01 -4.31 13.15
CA PHE A 113 -3.41 -5.70 12.95
C PHE A 113 -3.32 -6.51 14.25
N ASP A 114 -4.29 -7.42 14.46
CA ASP A 114 -4.17 -8.48 15.45
C ASP A 114 -3.16 -9.51 14.92
N GLU A 115 -1.94 -9.49 15.46
CA GLU A 115 -0.84 -10.38 15.07
C GLU A 115 -1.17 -11.88 15.27
N ARG A 116 -2.22 -12.20 16.04
CA ARG A 116 -2.71 -13.58 16.22
C ARG A 116 -3.56 -14.04 15.04
N LYS A 117 -4.04 -13.12 14.20
CA LYS A 117 -4.93 -13.38 13.05
C LYS A 117 -4.28 -13.05 11.72
N VAL A 118 -3.19 -12.28 11.73
CA VAL A 118 -2.55 -11.78 10.53
C VAL A 118 -1.03 -11.89 10.66
N LYS A 119 -0.38 -12.39 9.60
CA LYS A 119 1.08 -12.29 9.41
C LYS A 119 1.39 -11.40 8.23
N ILE A 120 2.38 -10.53 8.40
CA ILE A 120 2.90 -9.66 7.34
C ILE A 120 4.24 -10.23 6.88
N ASN A 121 4.31 -10.64 5.62
CA ASN A 121 5.52 -11.17 4.97
C ASN A 121 5.92 -10.21 3.84
N GLY A 122 6.70 -9.19 4.17
CA GLY A 122 7.03 -8.12 3.21
C GLY A 122 5.76 -7.40 2.75
N GLU A 123 5.45 -7.48 1.46
CA GLU A 123 4.26 -6.88 0.85
C GLU A 123 3.00 -7.77 0.95
N GLN A 124 3.15 -9.02 1.41
CA GLN A 124 2.04 -9.96 1.52
C GLN A 124 1.43 -9.94 2.92
N ILE A 125 0.10 -9.89 2.96
CA ILE A 125 -0.69 -10.07 4.18
C ILE A 125 -1.32 -11.46 4.12
N ILE A 126 -1.02 -12.27 5.13
CA ILE A 126 -1.57 -13.62 5.29
C ILE A 126 -2.54 -13.58 6.46
N ILE A 127 -3.79 -13.97 6.21
CA ILE A 127 -4.81 -14.17 7.25
C ILE A 127 -4.66 -15.61 7.77
N LEU A 128 -4.60 -15.77 9.09
CA LEU A 128 -4.39 -17.05 9.80
C LEU A 128 -5.68 -17.79 10.13
#